data_AF-A0A7S0GMM1-F1
#
_entry.id   AF-A0A7S0GMM1-F1
#
_cell.length_a   1.000
_cell.length_b   1.000
_cell.length_c   1.000
_cell.angle_alpha   90.00
_cell.angle_beta   90.00
_cell.angle_gamma   90.00
#
_symmetry.space_group_name_H-M   'P 1'
#
loop_
_entity.id
_entity.type
_entity.pdbx_description
1 polymer ?
#
loop_
_entity_poly.entity_id
_entity_poly.type
_entity_poly.pdbx_seq_one_letter_code
_entity_poly.pdbx_strand_id
1 'polypeptide(L)'
;HISPSEPTKPTVRPARGDQAIYRKILTSSNVYVENWTMGPKDSGLEGLPKSWGITKKRLKGGLQDGVDTVEVSNGVLTALIVPTKGMNIQHLRMGNITINWNSPVKGIVHPFFNNLEDNNGLGWLYSFNGWMVRCGAEWSGHPGDDNGRLMSLHGKIAHIPASHVEVLVESDGTIRIKGIVREVWFKGANLELQTEISLAPGSRSISITDTLINKCPNKS
;
A
#
# COMPACT_ATOMS: atom_id res chain seq x y z
N HIS A 1 -1.86 -50.21 -16.95
CA HIS A 1 -1.06 -49.42 -15.99
C HIS A 1 -0.85 -48.03 -16.55
N ILE A 2 -1.58 -47.04 -16.03
CA ILE A 2 -1.44 -45.62 -16.40
C ILE A 2 -0.76 -44.94 -15.21
N SER A 3 0.46 -44.48 -15.40
CA SER A 3 1.20 -43.72 -14.39
C SER A 3 0.55 -42.35 -14.21
N PRO A 4 0.31 -41.86 -12.98
CA PRO A 4 -0.20 -40.52 -12.77
C PRO A 4 0.92 -39.50 -13.06
N SER A 5 0.64 -38.54 -13.94
CA SER A 5 1.52 -37.40 -14.20
C SER A 5 1.58 -36.49 -12.97
N GLU A 6 2.78 -36.20 -12.49
CA GLU A 6 3.00 -35.20 -11.43
C GLU A 6 2.43 -33.83 -11.83
N PRO A 7 1.78 -33.09 -10.91
CA PRO A 7 1.40 -31.71 -11.16
C PRO A 7 2.67 -30.86 -11.32
N THR A 8 2.79 -30.22 -12.48
CA THR A 8 3.85 -29.26 -12.77
C THR A 8 3.79 -28.12 -11.74
N LYS A 9 4.84 -27.99 -10.92
CA LYS A 9 5.04 -26.83 -10.05
C LYS A 9 4.96 -25.56 -10.92
N PRO A 10 4.20 -24.53 -10.53
CA PRO A 10 4.21 -23.26 -11.23
C PRO A 10 5.64 -22.72 -11.20
N THR A 11 6.29 -22.70 -12.36
CA THR A 11 7.59 -22.07 -12.55
C THR A 11 7.36 -20.56 -12.47
N VAL A 12 7.58 -19.98 -11.28
CA VAL A 12 7.77 -18.54 -11.16
C VAL A 12 9.00 -18.21 -11.99
N ARG A 13 8.78 -17.64 -13.17
CA ARG A 13 9.88 -17.07 -13.96
C ARG A 13 10.50 -15.96 -13.11
N PRO A 14 11.81 -15.93 -12.89
CA PRO A 14 12.44 -14.77 -12.28
C PRO A 14 12.12 -13.55 -13.15
N ALA A 15 11.63 -12.49 -12.53
CA ALA A 15 11.38 -11.24 -13.22
C ALA A 15 12.73 -10.74 -13.79
N ARG A 16 12.79 -10.50 -15.09
CA ARG A 16 13.93 -9.80 -15.70
C ARG A 16 13.94 -8.37 -15.12
N GLY A 17 14.90 -8.06 -14.24
CA GLY A 17 15.17 -6.68 -13.78
C GLY A 17 15.58 -6.46 -12.30
N ASP A 18 15.76 -7.51 -11.48
CA ASP A 18 15.72 -7.43 -9.99
C ASP A 18 16.86 -6.69 -9.24
N GLN A 19 17.73 -5.88 -9.86
CA GLN A 19 18.77 -5.18 -9.12
C GLN A 19 18.41 -3.71 -8.83
N ALA A 20 17.87 -3.46 -7.64
CA ALA A 20 17.68 -2.11 -7.12
C ALA A 20 19.04 -1.39 -7.00
N ILE A 21 19.20 -0.29 -7.73
CA ILE A 21 20.39 0.57 -7.70
C ILE A 21 20.29 1.66 -6.61
N TYR A 22 19.08 1.86 -6.07
CA TYR A 22 18.84 2.73 -4.94
C TYR A 22 17.80 2.13 -3.99
N ARG A 23 18.00 2.34 -2.69
CA ARG A 23 17.08 1.93 -1.63
C ARG A 23 16.98 3.02 -0.57
N LYS A 24 15.75 3.36 -0.16
CA LYS A 24 15.49 4.23 1.00
C LYS A 24 14.39 3.65 1.86
N ILE A 25 14.70 3.42 3.13
CA ILE A 25 13.69 3.13 4.15
C ILE A 25 13.07 4.46 4.61
N LEU A 26 11.74 4.54 4.55
CA LEU A 26 10.95 5.68 5.01
C LEU A 26 10.35 5.42 6.40
N THR A 27 9.91 4.19 6.65
CA THR A 27 9.37 3.74 7.93
C THR A 27 9.89 2.35 8.22
N SER A 28 10.39 2.11 9.43
CA SER A 28 10.63 0.78 10.00
C SER A 28 10.72 0.89 11.53
N SER A 29 11.11 -0.19 12.22
CA SER A 29 11.31 -0.14 13.68
C SER A 29 12.33 0.94 14.05
N ASN A 30 11.90 1.93 14.85
CA ASN A 30 12.68 3.11 15.26
C ASN A 30 13.21 4.00 14.12
N VAL A 31 12.66 3.88 12.90
CA VAL A 31 13.02 4.73 11.76
C VAL A 31 11.77 5.39 11.22
N TYR A 32 11.80 6.72 11.13
CA TYR A 32 10.72 7.50 10.54
C TYR A 32 11.26 8.71 9.78
N VAL A 33 10.87 8.82 8.51
CA VAL A 33 11.16 9.96 7.64
C VAL A 33 9.89 10.79 7.49
N GLU A 34 9.83 11.95 8.14
CA GLU A 34 8.65 12.83 8.11
C GLU A 34 8.38 13.34 6.69
N ASN A 35 9.37 14.03 6.11
CA ASN A 35 9.32 14.59 4.76
C ASN A 35 10.60 14.24 4.00
N TRP A 36 10.46 13.87 2.73
CA TRP A 36 11.58 13.55 1.86
C TRP A 36 11.17 13.64 0.39
N THR A 37 12.08 14.07 -0.46
CA THR A 37 11.88 14.11 -1.90
C THR A 37 13.11 13.58 -2.61
N MET A 38 12.90 13.00 -3.79
CA MET A 38 13.97 12.57 -4.67
C MET A 38 13.50 12.64 -6.11
N GLY A 39 14.31 13.26 -6.95
CA GLY A 39 14.15 13.24 -8.41
C GLY A 39 15.52 13.08 -9.09
N PRO A 40 15.56 13.15 -10.43
CA PRO A 40 16.78 12.90 -11.21
C PRO A 40 17.99 13.75 -10.81
N LYS A 41 17.77 14.97 -10.32
CA LYS A 41 18.86 15.89 -9.91
C LYS A 41 19.45 15.53 -8.55
N ASP A 42 18.64 14.99 -7.66
CA ASP A 42 19.01 14.75 -6.26
C ASP A 42 19.45 13.30 -6.03
N SER A 43 19.20 12.41 -7.00
CA SER A 43 19.43 10.98 -6.85
C SER A 43 20.88 10.54 -7.03
N GLY A 44 21.67 11.31 -7.79
CA GLY A 44 22.99 10.87 -8.25
C GLY A 44 22.96 9.65 -9.18
N LEU A 45 21.78 9.26 -9.67
CA LEU A 45 21.60 8.09 -10.54
C LEU A 45 21.72 8.53 -12.01
N GLU A 46 22.76 8.04 -12.67
CA GLU A 46 22.98 8.26 -14.11
C GLU A 46 22.23 7.23 -14.96
N GLY A 47 22.00 7.54 -16.23
CA GLY A 47 21.36 6.63 -17.19
C GLY A 47 19.84 6.47 -17.05
N LEU A 48 19.22 7.09 -16.04
CA LEU A 48 17.77 7.09 -15.87
C LEU A 48 17.07 8.22 -16.65
N PRO A 49 15.78 8.08 -16.97
CA PRO A 49 14.99 9.17 -17.54
C PRO A 49 15.01 10.44 -16.68
N LYS A 50 14.86 11.61 -17.31
CA LYS A 50 14.93 12.91 -16.63
C LYS A 50 13.59 13.38 -16.03
N SER A 51 12.52 12.63 -16.20
CA SER A 51 11.18 12.99 -15.72
C SER A 51 10.64 11.87 -14.84
N TRP A 52 10.93 11.96 -13.55
CA TRP A 52 10.35 11.13 -12.49
C TRP A 52 10.53 11.85 -11.15
N GLY A 53 9.82 11.42 -10.12
CA GLY A 53 9.97 11.97 -8.80
C GLY A 53 9.26 11.15 -7.74
N ILE A 54 9.78 11.21 -6.53
CA ILE A 54 9.18 10.60 -5.35
C ILE A 54 9.10 11.66 -4.26
N THR A 55 7.96 11.76 -3.59
CA THR A 55 7.76 12.71 -2.50
C THR A 55 7.01 12.05 -1.36
N LYS A 56 7.68 11.91 -0.21
CA LYS A 56 7.10 11.55 1.07
C LYS A 56 6.74 12.82 1.84
N LYS A 57 5.50 12.91 2.33
CA LYS A 57 5.03 13.99 3.21
C LYS A 57 4.30 13.44 4.43
N ARG A 58 4.32 14.19 5.53
CA ARG A 58 3.38 14.05 6.65
C ARG A 58 2.37 15.20 6.57
N LEU A 59 1.09 14.87 6.39
CA LEU A 59 0.00 15.82 6.37
C LEU A 59 -0.25 16.37 7.77
N LYS A 60 -0.72 17.61 7.84
CA LYS A 60 -1.00 18.33 9.09
C LYS A 60 -2.40 18.96 9.06
N GLY A 61 -2.99 19.10 10.25
CA GLY A 61 -4.25 19.81 10.48
C GLY A 61 -5.51 18.97 10.28
N GLY A 62 -6.52 19.19 11.14
CA GLY A 62 -7.81 18.51 11.08
C GLY A 62 -7.70 16.98 11.18
N LEU A 63 -8.64 16.26 10.55
CA LEU A 63 -8.70 14.79 10.60
C LEU A 63 -7.58 14.08 9.80
N GLN A 64 -6.79 14.80 9.01
CA GLN A 64 -5.65 14.25 8.27
C GLN A 64 -4.32 14.40 9.02
N ASP A 65 -4.34 15.02 10.21
CA ASP A 65 -3.13 15.26 10.97
C ASP A 65 -2.38 13.94 11.22
N GLY A 66 -1.13 13.93 10.79
CA GLY A 66 -0.25 12.78 10.93
C GLY A 66 -0.37 11.70 9.86
N VAL A 67 -1.19 11.89 8.82
CA VAL A 67 -1.22 10.96 7.68
C VAL A 67 0.05 11.09 6.85
N ASP A 68 0.65 9.96 6.53
CA ASP A 68 1.78 9.87 5.62
C ASP A 68 1.31 9.57 4.20
N THR A 69 1.91 10.26 3.24
CA THR A 69 1.68 10.03 1.80
C THR A 69 3.00 9.87 1.07
N VAL A 70 3.05 8.97 0.09
CA VAL A 70 4.16 8.78 -0.85
C VAL A 70 3.61 9.00 -2.26
N GLU A 71 3.92 10.15 -2.86
CA GLU A 71 3.61 10.44 -4.25
C GLU A 71 4.77 9.95 -5.13
N VAL A 72 4.45 9.16 -6.16
CA VAL A 72 5.43 8.64 -7.13
C VAL A 72 5.01 9.03 -8.53
N SER A 73 5.90 9.65 -9.28
CA SER A 73 5.73 9.98 -10.68
C SER A 73 6.80 9.29 -11.52
N ASN A 74 6.39 8.64 -12.61
CA ASN A 74 7.30 8.07 -13.62
C ASN A 74 7.47 8.97 -14.85
N GLY A 75 7.04 10.23 -14.73
CA GLY A 75 7.03 11.23 -15.79
C GLY A 75 5.76 11.28 -16.64
N VAL A 76 4.90 10.27 -16.56
CA VAL A 76 3.63 10.19 -17.31
C VAL A 76 2.46 9.99 -16.35
N LEU A 77 2.57 8.98 -15.49
CA LEU A 77 1.62 8.62 -14.45
C LEU A 77 2.17 9.04 -13.08
N THR A 78 1.30 9.59 -12.23
CA THR A 78 1.57 9.88 -10.83
C THR A 78 0.59 9.12 -9.95
N ALA A 79 1.08 8.47 -8.90
CA ALA A 79 0.26 7.76 -7.91
C ALA A 79 0.50 8.33 -6.51
N LEU A 80 -0.57 8.63 -5.78
CA LEU A 80 -0.49 9.02 -4.38
C LEU A 80 -0.83 7.81 -3.48
N ILE A 81 0.19 7.24 -2.84
CA ILE A 81 0.07 6.09 -1.94
C ILE A 81 -0.03 6.60 -0.50
N VAL A 82 -0.84 5.95 0.34
CA VAL A 82 -1.09 6.34 1.73
C VAL A 82 -0.66 5.23 2.69
N PRO A 83 0.61 5.19 3.14
CA PRO A 83 1.07 4.17 4.08
C PRO A 83 0.29 4.10 5.39
N THR A 84 -0.18 5.25 5.89
CA THR A 84 -0.99 5.30 7.11
C THR A 84 -2.34 4.58 6.99
N LYS A 85 -2.83 4.38 5.75
CA LYS A 85 -4.09 3.69 5.46
C LYS A 85 -3.81 2.42 4.65
N GLY A 86 -3.07 1.47 5.20
CA GLY A 86 -2.87 0.15 4.59
C GLY A 86 -2.21 0.17 3.20
N MET A 87 -1.39 1.20 2.91
CA MET A 87 -0.77 1.40 1.59
C MET A 87 -1.77 1.61 0.44
N ASN A 88 -2.98 2.09 0.75
CA ASN A 88 -4.00 2.38 -0.25
C ASN A 88 -3.54 3.44 -1.26
N ILE A 89 -4.14 3.47 -2.45
CA ILE A 89 -3.87 4.48 -3.46
C ILE A 89 -5.01 5.49 -3.43
N GLN A 90 -4.68 6.73 -3.07
CA GLN A 90 -5.65 7.82 -2.98
C GLN A 90 -6.18 8.19 -4.36
N HIS A 91 -5.28 8.40 -5.33
CA HIS A 91 -5.62 8.73 -6.71
C HIS A 91 -4.44 8.45 -7.64
N LEU A 92 -4.75 8.37 -8.94
CA LEU A 92 -3.78 8.40 -10.02
C LEU A 92 -3.98 9.67 -10.86
N ARG A 93 -2.91 10.23 -11.40
CA ARG A 93 -2.96 11.39 -12.31
C ARG A 93 -2.10 11.13 -13.54
N MET A 94 -2.65 11.40 -14.73
CA MET A 94 -1.95 11.35 -16.01
C MET A 94 -2.34 12.57 -16.84
N GLY A 95 -1.41 13.53 -16.96
CA GLY A 95 -1.72 14.84 -17.53
C GLY A 95 -2.87 15.52 -16.77
N ASN A 96 -3.94 15.87 -17.49
CA ASN A 96 -5.12 16.52 -16.93
C ASN A 96 -6.19 15.53 -16.40
N ILE A 97 -5.95 14.22 -16.54
CA ILE A 97 -6.89 13.19 -16.08
C ILE A 97 -6.48 12.75 -14.68
N THR A 98 -7.43 12.80 -13.74
CA THR A 98 -7.26 12.22 -12.41
C THR A 98 -8.24 11.07 -12.25
N ILE A 99 -7.73 9.88 -11.95
CA ILE A 99 -8.54 8.72 -11.59
C ILE A 99 -8.69 8.74 -10.07
N ASN A 100 -9.87 9.14 -9.61
CA ASN A 100 -10.25 9.19 -8.20
C ASN A 100 -11.77 8.96 -8.05
N TRP A 101 -12.25 8.97 -6.82
CA TRP A 101 -13.65 9.19 -6.52
C TRP A 101 -13.81 10.52 -5.78
N ASN A 102 -14.73 11.36 -6.26
CA ASN A 102 -15.20 12.54 -5.55
C ASN A 102 -16.12 12.19 -4.35
N SER A 103 -15.52 11.74 -3.24
CA SER A 103 -16.23 11.43 -2.00
C SER A 103 -16.71 12.72 -1.28
N PRO A 104 -17.84 12.68 -0.55
CA PRO A 104 -18.20 13.75 0.38
C PRO A 104 -17.19 13.89 1.53
N VAL A 105 -16.47 12.83 1.90
CA VAL A 105 -15.42 12.87 2.92
C VAL A 105 -14.18 13.59 2.38
N LYS A 106 -13.90 14.78 2.91
CA LYS A 106 -12.78 15.64 2.47
C LYS A 106 -11.52 15.37 3.29
N GLY A 107 -10.38 15.34 2.60
CA GLY A 107 -9.06 15.07 3.20
C GLY A 107 -8.85 13.59 3.54
N ILE A 108 -7.60 13.17 3.69
CA ILE A 108 -7.26 11.77 3.97
C ILE A 108 -7.39 11.56 5.48
N VAL A 109 -8.51 11.02 5.96
CA VAL A 109 -8.76 10.86 7.41
C VAL A 109 -7.83 9.79 8.01
N HIS A 110 -7.09 10.19 9.03
CA HIS A 110 -6.19 9.34 9.81
C HIS A 110 -7.00 8.27 10.55
N PRO A 111 -6.59 6.98 10.53
CA PRO A 111 -7.32 5.91 11.23
C PRO A 111 -7.53 6.15 12.73
N PHE A 112 -6.61 6.85 13.39
CA PHE A 112 -6.74 7.27 14.80
C PHE A 112 -8.05 8.01 15.11
N PHE A 113 -8.58 8.80 14.17
CA PHE A 113 -9.84 9.54 14.37
C PHE A 113 -11.07 8.75 13.91
N ASN A 114 -10.93 7.46 13.59
CA ASN A 114 -12.01 6.65 13.04
C ASN A 114 -12.21 5.37 13.84
N ASN A 115 -13.35 5.25 14.51
CA ASN A 115 -13.76 4.00 15.14
C ASN A 115 -14.56 3.16 14.14
N LEU A 116 -14.05 1.97 13.79
CA LEU A 116 -14.67 1.10 12.79
C LEU A 116 -16.02 0.51 13.23
N GLU A 117 -16.26 0.44 14.54
CA GLU A 117 -17.48 -0.13 15.12
C GLU A 117 -18.66 0.86 15.13
N ASP A 118 -18.40 2.15 14.90
CA ASP A 118 -19.44 3.18 14.85
C ASP A 118 -20.54 2.83 13.84
N ASN A 119 -21.77 3.30 14.12
CA ASN A 119 -22.95 3.01 13.30
C ASN A 119 -23.12 1.53 12.97
N ASN A 120 -22.99 0.67 13.99
CA ASN A 120 -23.14 -0.77 13.85
C ASN A 120 -22.18 -1.37 12.81
N GLY A 121 -20.90 -0.98 12.88
CA GLY A 121 -19.83 -1.46 12.00
C GLY A 121 -19.66 -0.68 10.70
N LEU A 122 -20.30 0.48 10.54
CA LEU A 122 -20.20 1.34 9.35
C LEU A 122 -19.19 2.48 9.49
N GLY A 123 -18.46 2.59 10.60
CA GLY A 123 -17.48 3.65 10.84
C GLY A 123 -16.40 3.76 9.75
N TRP A 124 -16.11 2.68 9.03
CA TRP A 124 -15.24 2.70 7.85
C TRP A 124 -15.60 3.82 6.84
N LEU A 125 -16.90 4.07 6.63
CA LEU A 125 -17.43 5.08 5.70
C LEU A 125 -17.05 6.52 6.05
N TYR A 126 -16.74 6.82 7.32
CA TYR A 126 -16.35 8.18 7.75
C TYR A 126 -14.98 8.63 7.21
N SER A 127 -14.23 7.71 6.62
CA SER A 127 -12.87 7.95 6.14
C SER A 127 -12.63 7.53 4.68
N PHE A 128 -13.69 7.10 3.98
CA PHE A 128 -13.55 6.51 2.65
C PHE A 128 -13.56 7.56 1.55
N ASN A 129 -12.41 7.72 0.89
CA ASN A 129 -12.27 8.60 -0.29
C ASN A 129 -11.12 8.23 -1.25
N GLY A 130 -10.48 7.08 -1.04
CA GLY A 130 -9.38 6.61 -1.89
C GLY A 130 -9.88 5.87 -3.13
N TRP A 131 -9.10 5.92 -4.21
CA TRP A 131 -9.41 5.22 -5.46
C TRP A 131 -9.30 3.70 -5.34
N MET A 132 -8.20 3.19 -4.78
CA MET A 132 -7.99 1.75 -4.56
C MET A 132 -7.74 1.52 -3.07
N VAL A 133 -8.60 0.70 -2.47
CA VAL A 133 -8.58 0.37 -1.06
C VAL A 133 -8.55 -1.14 -0.88
N ARG A 134 -7.70 -1.61 0.03
CA ARG A 134 -7.65 -3.02 0.42
C ARG A 134 -8.71 -3.32 1.46
N CYS A 135 -9.76 -4.05 1.07
CA CYS A 135 -10.79 -4.53 1.98
C CYS A 135 -10.43 -5.94 2.46
N GLY A 136 -10.13 -6.11 3.75
CA GLY A 136 -9.47 -7.30 4.28
C GLY A 136 -8.71 -7.06 5.60
N ALA A 137 -7.79 -7.94 5.99
CA ALA A 137 -7.53 -9.27 5.41
C ALA A 137 -8.22 -10.37 6.22
N GLU A 138 -8.35 -10.20 7.54
CA GLU A 138 -9.03 -11.17 8.42
C GLU A 138 -10.50 -11.37 8.00
N TRP A 139 -11.19 -10.31 7.56
CA TRP A 139 -12.51 -10.40 6.92
C TRP A 139 -12.75 -9.24 5.95
N SER A 140 -13.81 -9.37 5.13
CA SER A 140 -14.26 -8.33 4.21
C SER A 140 -15.76 -8.47 3.94
N GLY A 141 -16.37 -7.43 3.39
CA GLY A 141 -17.81 -7.36 3.10
C GLY A 141 -18.57 -6.36 3.97
N HIS A 142 -19.90 -6.46 3.94
CA HIS A 142 -20.80 -5.66 4.77
C HIS A 142 -20.62 -5.98 6.27
N PRO A 143 -20.97 -5.06 7.18
CA PRO A 143 -20.91 -5.37 8.59
C PRO A 143 -21.87 -6.50 8.97
N GLY A 144 -21.49 -7.29 9.96
CA GLY A 144 -22.30 -8.42 10.44
C GLY A 144 -21.84 -8.93 11.80
N ASP A 145 -22.59 -9.87 12.37
CA ASP A 145 -22.21 -10.60 13.58
C ASP A 145 -21.61 -11.95 13.19
N ASP A 146 -20.46 -12.28 13.75
CA ASP A 146 -19.88 -13.61 13.72
C ASP A 146 -19.71 -14.11 15.16
N ASN A 147 -20.69 -14.87 15.65
CA ASN A 147 -20.70 -15.46 16.99
C ASN A 147 -20.52 -14.42 18.12
N GLY A 148 -21.23 -13.30 18.05
CA GLY A 148 -21.16 -12.22 19.04
C GLY A 148 -20.00 -11.25 18.83
N ARG A 149 -19.18 -11.42 17.79
CA ARG A 149 -18.17 -10.46 17.36
C ARG A 149 -18.72 -9.62 16.21
N LEU A 150 -18.76 -8.31 16.40
CA LEU A 150 -19.04 -7.37 15.31
C LEU A 150 -17.88 -7.40 14.30
N MET A 151 -18.22 -7.79 13.08
CA MET A 151 -17.33 -7.72 11.92
C MET A 151 -17.64 -6.42 11.19
N SER A 152 -16.80 -5.40 11.35
CA SER A 152 -17.03 -4.08 10.72
C SER A 152 -16.90 -4.13 9.19
N LEU A 153 -17.47 -3.15 8.51
CA LEU A 153 -17.41 -3.00 7.06
C LEU A 153 -15.95 -3.10 6.56
N HIS A 154 -15.72 -4.00 5.60
CA HIS A 154 -14.47 -4.16 4.83
C HIS A 154 -13.20 -4.51 5.61
N GLY A 155 -13.31 -4.95 6.86
CA GLY A 155 -12.15 -5.37 7.66
C GLY A 155 -11.32 -4.20 8.18
N LYS A 156 -10.07 -4.46 8.56
CA LYS A 156 -9.19 -3.49 9.25
C LYS A 156 -7.95 -3.08 8.46
N ILE A 157 -7.51 -3.84 7.44
CA ILE A 157 -6.19 -3.64 6.82
C ILE A 157 -6.03 -2.24 6.21
N ALA A 158 -7.09 -1.65 5.66
CA ALA A 158 -7.13 -0.27 5.15
C ALA A 158 -6.94 0.82 6.22
N HIS A 159 -7.07 0.46 7.49
CA HIS A 159 -6.99 1.35 8.65
C HIS A 159 -5.80 1.03 9.56
N ILE A 160 -4.95 0.10 9.15
CA ILE A 160 -3.70 -0.22 9.84
C ILE A 160 -2.54 0.50 9.12
N PRO A 161 -1.78 1.37 9.83
CA PRO A 161 -0.57 1.96 9.26
C PRO A 161 0.48 0.91 8.90
N ALA A 162 1.17 1.11 7.78
CA ALA A 162 2.29 0.26 7.41
C ALA A 162 3.43 0.34 8.44
N SER A 163 3.87 -0.84 8.89
CA SER A 163 4.98 -1.01 9.84
C SER A 163 6.36 -0.94 9.18
N HIS A 164 6.42 -1.12 7.87
CA HIS A 164 7.60 -0.90 7.04
C HIS A 164 7.18 -0.22 5.74
N VAL A 165 7.96 0.77 5.29
CA VAL A 165 7.81 1.41 3.99
C VAL A 165 9.18 1.66 3.40
N GLU A 166 9.43 1.15 2.20
CA GLU A 166 10.67 1.37 1.48
C GLU A 166 10.44 1.76 0.03
N VAL A 167 11.39 2.54 -0.49
CA VAL A 167 11.46 2.93 -1.89
C VAL A 167 12.66 2.27 -2.52
N LEU A 168 12.45 1.68 -3.69
CA LEU A 168 13.47 1.12 -4.55
C LEU A 168 13.44 1.82 -5.90
N VAL A 169 14.61 2.06 -6.48
CA VAL A 169 14.76 2.43 -7.89
C VAL A 169 15.65 1.40 -8.55
N GLU A 170 15.16 0.80 -9.63
CA GLU A 170 15.86 -0.22 -10.40
C GLU A 170 16.75 0.39 -11.49
N SER A 171 17.66 -0.43 -12.02
CA SER A 171 18.56 -0.01 -13.10
C SER A 171 17.85 0.42 -14.38
N ASP A 172 16.64 -0.10 -14.63
CA ASP A 172 15.79 0.31 -15.75
C ASP A 172 14.94 1.57 -15.44
N GLY A 173 15.09 2.12 -14.23
CA GLY A 173 14.36 3.28 -13.72
C GLY A 173 13.00 2.97 -13.10
N THR A 174 12.59 1.71 -13.02
CA THR A 174 11.34 1.33 -12.34
C THR A 174 11.40 1.73 -10.87
N ILE A 175 10.39 2.48 -10.43
CA ILE A 175 10.24 2.89 -9.03
C ILE A 175 9.28 1.90 -8.37
N ARG A 176 9.70 1.32 -7.23
CA ARG A 176 8.88 0.43 -6.41
C ARG A 176 8.72 0.99 -5.01
N ILE A 177 7.47 1.02 -4.54
CA ILE A 177 7.14 1.33 -3.15
C ILE A 177 6.66 0.04 -2.51
N LYS A 178 7.44 -0.45 -1.55
CA LYS A 178 7.07 -1.63 -0.77
C LYS A 178 6.55 -1.24 0.59
N GLY A 179 5.53 -1.94 1.06
CA GLY A 179 4.93 -1.76 2.37
C GLY A 179 4.68 -3.09 3.06
N ILE A 180 4.78 -3.08 4.40
CA ILE A 180 4.36 -4.21 5.23
C ILE A 180 3.29 -3.73 6.21
N VAL A 181 2.09 -4.29 6.10
CA VAL A 181 0.95 -4.03 6.99
C VAL A 181 0.64 -5.30 7.77
N ARG A 182 0.47 -5.20 9.09
CA ARG A 182 0.30 -6.35 9.98
C ARG A 182 -1.03 -6.26 10.71
N GLU A 183 -1.93 -7.19 10.40
CA GLU A 183 -3.19 -7.38 11.12
C GLU A 183 -2.98 -8.49 12.15
N VAL A 184 -2.68 -8.09 13.39
CA VAL A 184 -2.26 -9.00 14.46
C VAL A 184 -2.98 -8.67 15.75
N TRP A 185 -3.50 -9.70 16.43
CA TRP A 185 -3.97 -9.58 17.81
C TRP A 185 -3.79 -10.90 18.57
N PHE A 186 -3.56 -10.81 19.88
CA PHE A 186 -3.23 -11.98 20.70
C PHE A 186 -4.37 -13.01 20.70
N LYS A 187 -4.03 -14.29 20.45
CA LYS A 187 -4.96 -15.42 20.27
C LYS A 187 -5.90 -15.30 19.07
N GLY A 188 -5.59 -14.43 18.11
CA GLY A 188 -6.39 -14.24 16.90
C GLY A 188 -5.55 -14.20 15.64
N ALA A 189 -5.85 -13.23 14.78
CA ALA A 189 -5.16 -13.06 13.51
C ALA A 189 -3.65 -12.83 13.71
N ASN A 190 -2.86 -13.40 12.81
CA ASN A 190 -1.44 -13.09 12.64
C ASN A 190 -1.13 -13.03 11.14
N LEU A 191 -1.63 -11.99 10.48
CA LEU A 191 -1.55 -11.81 9.03
C LEU A 191 -0.58 -10.68 8.68
N GLU A 192 0.34 -10.95 7.76
CA GLU A 192 1.27 -9.97 7.19
C GLU A 192 0.95 -9.76 5.72
N LEU A 193 0.50 -8.56 5.36
CA LEU A 193 0.38 -8.11 3.98
C LEU A 193 1.69 -7.45 3.57
N GLN A 194 2.37 -8.05 2.60
CA GLN A 194 3.47 -7.43 1.88
C GLN A 194 2.95 -6.90 0.56
N THR A 195 3.04 -5.59 0.35
CA THR A 195 2.57 -4.94 -0.87
C THR A 195 3.72 -4.28 -1.60
N GLU A 196 3.68 -4.37 -2.92
CA GLU A 196 4.56 -3.66 -3.83
C GLU A 196 3.72 -2.90 -4.85
N ILE A 197 3.99 -1.60 -4.98
CA ILE A 197 3.39 -0.74 -6.00
C ILE A 197 4.53 -0.23 -6.89
N SER A 198 4.46 -0.50 -8.19
CA SER A 198 5.54 -0.17 -9.13
C SER A 198 5.07 0.63 -10.35
N LEU A 199 5.93 1.57 -10.77
CA LEU A 199 5.74 2.38 -11.96
C LEU A 199 7.05 2.36 -12.77
N ALA A 200 6.99 1.76 -13.96
CA ALA A 200 8.10 1.79 -14.93
C ALA A 200 8.16 3.16 -15.62
N PRO A 201 9.35 3.69 -15.99
CA PRO A 201 9.45 5.01 -16.62
C PRO A 201 8.64 5.15 -17.90
N GLY A 202 7.95 6.28 -18.08
CA GLY A 202 7.14 6.56 -19.27
C GLY A 202 5.88 5.69 -19.45
N SER A 203 5.67 4.69 -18.58
CA SER A 203 4.50 3.81 -18.63
C SER A 203 3.21 4.55 -18.25
N ARG A 204 2.09 4.14 -18.85
CA ARG A 204 0.73 4.56 -18.48
C ARG A 204 0.05 3.58 -17.51
N SER A 205 0.79 2.58 -17.04
CA SER A 205 0.30 1.52 -16.17
C SER A 205 0.95 1.61 -14.80
N ILE A 206 0.20 1.19 -13.79
CA ILE A 206 0.67 0.92 -12.43
C ILE A 206 0.50 -0.58 -12.17
N SER A 207 1.49 -1.19 -11.52
CA SER A 207 1.44 -2.59 -11.11
C SER A 207 1.35 -2.65 -9.59
N ILE A 208 0.44 -3.49 -9.08
CA ILE A 208 0.29 -3.77 -7.66
C ILE A 208 0.50 -5.27 -7.48
N THR A 209 1.41 -5.66 -6.60
CA THR A 209 1.68 -7.06 -6.27
C THR A 209 1.63 -7.20 -4.76
N ASP A 210 0.61 -7.91 -4.30
CA ASP A 210 0.36 -8.14 -2.89
C ASP A 210 0.58 -9.61 -2.56
N THR A 211 1.27 -9.89 -1.45
CA THR A 211 1.44 -11.22 -0.87
C THR A 211 0.91 -11.20 0.56
N LEU A 212 -0.12 -11.99 0.83
CA LEU A 212 -0.67 -12.18 2.17
C LEU A 212 -0.06 -13.44 2.79
N ILE A 213 0.57 -13.29 3.95
CA ILE A 213 1.28 -14.37 4.65
C ILE A 213 0.58 -14.63 5.98
N ASN A 214 0.15 -15.87 6.20
CA ASN A 214 -0.23 -16.33 7.53
C ASN A 214 1.04 -16.62 8.35
N LYS A 215 1.23 -15.87 9.43
CA LYS A 215 2.36 -16.00 10.36
C LYS A 215 2.00 -16.80 11.61
N CYS A 216 0.79 -17.36 11.69
CA CYS A 216 0.45 -18.29 12.76
C CYS A 216 1.44 -19.47 12.76
N PRO A 217 1.89 -19.92 13.94
CA PRO A 217 2.72 -21.13 14.01
C PRO A 217 1.95 -22.31 13.43
N ASN A 218 2.66 -23.17 12.69
CA ASN A 218 2.09 -24.46 12.29
C ASN A 218 1.66 -25.21 13.56
N LYS A 219 0.50 -25.87 13.50
CA LYS A 219 0.15 -26.83 14.55
C LYS A 219 1.22 -27.92 14.54
N SER A 220 2.01 -27.99 15.61
CA SER A 220 2.87 -29.13 15.93
C SER A 220 2.02 -30.35 16.25
#